data_AF-A0A5M9J5K3-F1
#
_entry.id   AF-A0A5M9J5K3-F1
#
_cell.length_a   1.000
_cell.length_b   1.000
_cell.length_c   1.000
_cell.angle_alpha   90.00
_cell.angle_beta   90.00
_cell.angle_gamma   90.00
#
_symmetry.space_group_name_H-M   'P 1'
#
loop_
_entity.id
_entity.type
_entity.pdbx_description
1 polymer ?
#
loop_
_entity_poly.entity_id
_entity_poly.type
_entity_poly.pdbx_seq_one_letter_code
_entity_poly.pdbx_strand_id
1 'polypeptide(L)'
;MVSTPSQPPRQNPLFPLLSLFHPTSDDRPDPPSGIEVLETTLFRLQCFQNPYGHEKFLLFTEPGMPNVESILRKIYELYADFVMKNPFYQLEMPIRCERFERGVERWVKGVNMR
;
A
#
# COMPACT_ATOMS: atom_id res chain seq x y z
N MET A 1 27.43 29.72 46.25
CA MET A 1 26.52 29.23 45.19
C MET A 1 25.64 28.18 45.86
N VAL A 2 24.36 28.47 46.17
CA VAL A 2 23.17 28.17 45.32
C VAL A 2 23.12 26.65 45.01
N SER A 3 22.10 25.85 45.30
CA SER A 3 20.74 26.03 45.84
C SER A 3 20.17 24.68 46.35
N THR A 4 19.12 24.82 47.14
CA THR A 4 18.02 23.96 47.66
C THR A 4 17.52 22.73 46.83
N PRO A 5 16.59 21.90 47.39
CA PRO A 5 16.70 20.44 47.48
C PRO A 5 15.85 19.64 46.46
N SER A 6 16.21 18.37 46.27
CA SER A 6 15.47 17.37 45.49
C SER A 6 14.28 16.82 46.31
N GLN A 7 13.08 17.35 46.06
CA GLN A 7 11.83 16.84 46.60
C GLN A 7 11.26 15.75 45.66
N PRO A 8 10.84 14.57 46.15
CA PRO A 8 10.18 13.58 45.31
C PRO A 8 8.80 14.08 44.84
N PRO A 9 8.37 13.80 43.59
CA PRO A 9 7.07 14.23 43.13
C PRO A 9 5.97 13.56 43.95
N ARG A 10 5.10 14.39 44.53
CA ARG A 10 3.94 13.94 45.31
C ARG A 10 3.02 13.10 44.41
N GLN A 11 2.77 11.86 44.82
CA GLN A 11 1.72 11.00 44.27
C GLN A 11 0.37 11.71 44.40
N ASN A 12 -0.19 12.14 43.28
CA ASN A 12 -1.59 12.57 43.20
C ASN A 12 -2.47 11.31 43.18
N PRO A 13 -3.40 11.10 44.13
CA PRO A 13 -4.19 9.86 44.22
C PRO A 13 -5.44 9.83 43.31
N LEU A 14 -5.47 10.63 42.23
CA LEU A 14 -6.65 10.74 41.34
C LEU A 14 -6.49 10.02 39.98
N PHE A 15 -5.44 9.23 39.80
CA PHE A 15 -5.29 8.32 38.66
C PHE A 15 -6.00 6.99 38.99
N PRO A 16 -7.30 6.84 38.70
CA PRO A 16 -7.67 5.95 37.60
C PRO A 16 -8.97 6.30 36.85
N LEU A 17 -9.53 7.52 36.94
CA LEU A 17 -10.85 7.79 36.35
C LEU A 17 -10.85 8.39 34.92
N LEU A 18 -9.68 8.59 34.30
CA LEU A 18 -9.59 9.06 32.90
C LEU A 18 -9.45 7.94 31.86
N SER A 19 -9.41 6.66 32.27
CA SER A 19 -9.31 5.53 31.34
C SER A 19 -10.63 5.08 30.71
N LEU A 20 -11.77 5.73 31.03
CA LEU A 20 -13.08 5.35 30.50
C LEU A 20 -13.53 6.12 29.26
N PHE A 21 -12.74 7.05 28.73
CA PHE A 21 -13.06 7.76 27.49
C PHE A 21 -11.99 7.53 26.42
N HIS A 22 -11.97 6.33 25.83
CA HIS A 22 -11.47 6.16 24.46
C HIS A 22 -12.57 5.59 23.56
N PRO A 23 -13.48 6.46 23.08
CA PRO A 23 -14.10 6.21 21.79
C PRO A 23 -13.92 7.47 20.94
N THR A 24 -12.81 7.55 20.23
CA THR A 24 -12.82 8.33 19.00
C THR A 24 -12.14 7.47 17.96
N SER A 25 -13.00 6.83 17.16
CA SER A 25 -12.75 6.40 15.80
C SER A 25 -11.53 7.13 15.21
N ASP A 26 -10.55 6.38 14.71
CA ASP A 26 -9.52 6.92 13.83
C ASP A 26 -10.25 7.37 12.55
N ASP A 27 -10.91 8.53 12.63
CA ASP A 27 -11.50 9.29 11.53
C ASP A 27 -10.36 10.08 10.88
N ARG A 28 -9.28 9.37 10.55
CA ARG A 28 -8.33 9.92 9.59
C ARG A 28 -9.02 9.76 8.25
N PRO A 29 -9.25 10.84 7.48
CA PRO A 29 -9.65 10.66 6.10
C PRO A 29 -8.61 9.74 5.47
N ASP A 30 -9.06 8.67 4.81
CA ASP A 30 -8.18 7.80 4.05
C ASP A 30 -7.24 8.70 3.23
N PRO A 31 -5.91 8.44 3.26
CA PRO A 31 -4.97 9.27 2.53
C PRO A 31 -5.48 9.42 1.09
N PRO A 32 -5.47 10.64 0.53
CA PRO A 32 -6.12 10.89 -0.75
C PRO A 32 -5.63 9.86 -1.77
N SER A 33 -6.57 9.08 -2.32
CA SER A 33 -6.25 8.14 -3.39
C SER A 33 -5.54 8.96 -4.47
N GLY A 34 -4.35 8.50 -4.87
CA GLY A 34 -3.50 9.24 -5.79
C GLY A 34 -4.12 9.31 -7.20
N ILE A 35 -3.29 9.57 -8.20
CA ILE A 35 -3.74 9.44 -9.60
C ILE A 35 -4.16 7.99 -9.85
N GLU A 36 -5.42 7.75 -10.19
CA GLU A 36 -5.97 6.41 -10.47
C GLU A 36 -6.04 6.11 -11.97
N VAL A 37 -6.36 7.12 -12.79
CA VAL A 37 -6.42 7.02 -14.25
C VAL A 37 -5.86 8.29 -14.87
N LEU A 38 -4.95 8.12 -15.81
CA LEU A 38 -4.46 9.19 -16.68
C LEU A 38 -4.62 8.74 -18.13
N GLU A 39 -5.51 9.39 -18.88
CA GLU A 39 -5.74 9.08 -20.28
C GLU A 39 -5.21 10.20 -21.17
N THR A 40 -4.50 9.82 -22.22
CA THR A 40 -3.98 10.70 -23.26
C THR A 40 -4.41 10.15 -24.62
N THR A 41 -4.15 10.91 -25.69
CA THR A 41 -4.44 10.47 -27.06
C THR A 41 -3.59 9.28 -27.53
N LEU A 42 -2.47 9.00 -26.84
CA LEU A 42 -1.53 7.95 -27.22
C LEU A 42 -1.55 6.75 -26.27
N PHE A 43 -1.84 6.98 -24.99
CA PHE A 43 -1.85 5.92 -23.99
C PHE A 43 -2.80 6.25 -22.85
N ARG A 44 -3.25 5.18 -22.20
CA ARG A 44 -3.95 5.22 -20.92
C ARG A 44 -3.07 4.57 -19.86
N LEU A 45 -2.78 5.32 -18.80
CA LEU A 45 -2.13 4.86 -17.60
C LEU A 45 -3.20 4.58 -16.54
N GLN A 46 -3.28 3.32 -16.11
CA GLN A 46 -4.09 2.88 -14.99
C GLN A 46 -3.17 2.66 -13.78
N CYS A 47 -3.51 3.29 -12.66
CA CYS A 47 -2.81 3.14 -11.40
C CYS A 47 -3.68 2.37 -10.41
N PHE A 48 -3.07 1.43 -9.70
CA PHE A 48 -3.68 0.71 -8.60
C PHE A 48 -2.73 0.73 -7.41
N GLN A 49 -3.24 1.18 -6.28
CA GLN A 49 -2.51 1.18 -5.02
C GLN A 49 -3.07 0.06 -4.13
N ASN A 50 -2.17 -0.73 -3.55
CA ASN A 50 -2.54 -1.77 -2.60
C ASN A 50 -3.13 -1.11 -1.32
N PRO A 51 -4.15 -1.69 -0.64
CA PRO A 51 -4.69 -1.18 0.64
C PRO A 51 -3.65 -0.90 1.73
N TYR A 52 -2.51 -1.59 1.73
CA TYR A 52 -1.42 -1.32 2.68
C TYR A 52 -0.51 -0.15 2.29
N GLY A 53 -0.70 0.43 1.09
CA GLY A 53 -0.04 1.67 0.65
C GLY A 53 1.44 1.58 0.28
N HIS A 54 2.06 0.40 0.37
CA HIS A 54 3.51 0.24 0.15
C HIS A 54 3.91 0.19 -1.34
N GLU A 55 3.13 -0.47 -2.20
CA GLU A 55 3.42 -0.55 -3.64
C GLU A 55 2.30 0.01 -4.51
N LYS A 56 2.69 0.72 -5.57
CA LYS A 56 1.81 1.22 -6.64
C LYS A 56 2.08 0.44 -7.92
N PHE A 57 1.01 -0.06 -8.52
CA PHE A 57 1.03 -0.75 -9.81
C PHE A 57 0.57 0.22 -10.88
N LEU A 58 1.43 0.45 -11.86
CA LEU A 58 1.16 1.32 -13.00
C LEU A 58 1.14 0.47 -14.26
N LEU A 59 0.05 0.56 -15.02
CA LEU A 59 -0.13 -0.17 -16.26
C LEU A 59 -0.41 0.80 -17.41
N PHE A 60 0.43 0.74 -18.43
CA PHE A 60 0.28 1.50 -19.67
C PHE A 60 -0.42 0.63 -20.71
N THR A 61 -1.45 1.19 -21.34
CA THR A 61 -2.28 0.54 -22.35
C THR A 61 -2.63 1.51 -23.47
N GLU A 62 -3.09 1.00 -24.61
CA GLU A 62 -3.69 1.82 -25.67
C GLU A 62 -5.00 2.47 -25.17
N PRO A 63 -5.31 3.71 -25.62
CA PRO A 63 -6.57 4.36 -25.29
C PRO A 63 -7.74 3.57 -25.89
N GLY A 64 -8.58 3.00 -25.02
CA GLY A 64 -9.74 2.18 -25.43
C GLY A 64 -9.62 0.69 -25.10
N MET A 65 -8.50 0.22 -24.53
CA MET A 65 -8.41 -1.15 -24.03
C MET A 65 -9.45 -1.42 -22.93
N PRO A 66 -10.37 -2.39 -23.07
CA PRO A 66 -11.31 -2.72 -22.02
C PRO A 66 -10.65 -3.55 -20.92
N ASN A 67 -11.25 -3.57 -19.72
CA ASN A 67 -10.87 -4.47 -18.61
C ASN A 67 -9.45 -4.27 -18.04
N VAL A 68 -8.87 -3.08 -18.18
CA VAL A 68 -7.55 -2.74 -17.63
C VAL A 68 -7.47 -2.99 -16.11
N GLU A 69 -8.52 -2.64 -15.37
CA GLU A 69 -8.60 -2.87 -13.92
C GLU A 69 -8.54 -4.36 -13.56
N SER A 70 -9.17 -5.22 -14.36
CA SER A 70 -9.14 -6.68 -14.13
C SER A 70 -7.76 -7.26 -14.40
N ILE A 71 -7.06 -6.76 -15.43
CA ILE A 71 -5.68 -7.14 -15.73
C ILE A 71 -4.78 -6.75 -14.55
N LEU A 72 -4.94 -5.52 -14.05
CA LEU A 72 -4.16 -4.99 -12.94
C LEU A 72 -4.41 -5.76 -11.64
N ARG A 73 -5.67 -6.08 -11.34
CA ARG A 73 -6.05 -6.94 -10.22
C ARG A 73 -5.41 -8.32 -10.33
N LYS A 74 -5.33 -8.90 -11.53
CA LYS A 74 -4.69 -10.20 -11.72
C LYS A 74 -3.17 -10.16 -11.51
N ILE A 75 -2.51 -9.09 -11.96
CA ILE A 75 -1.09 -8.86 -11.69
C ILE A 75 -0.85 -8.71 -10.18
N TYR A 76 -1.75 -8.01 -9.49
CA TYR A 76 -1.70 -7.89 -8.03
C TYR A 76 -1.86 -9.25 -7.32
N GLU A 77 -2.76 -10.12 -7.76
CA GLU A 77 -2.88 -11.48 -7.20
C GLU A 77 -1.56 -12.27 -7.37
N LEU A 78 -0.94 -12.20 -8.55
CA LEU A 78 0.36 -12.84 -8.79
C LEU A 78 1.46 -12.24 -7.89
N TYR A 79 1.43 -10.93 -7.65
CA TYR A 79 2.34 -10.27 -6.73
C TYR A 79 2.14 -10.77 -5.29
N ALA A 80 0.90 -10.84 -4.82
CA ALA A 80 0.57 -11.33 -3.48
C ALA A 80 1.04 -12.78 -3.27
N ASP A 81 0.88 -13.65 -4.28
CA ASP A 81 1.26 -15.05 -4.19
C ASP A 81 2.77 -15.29 -4.24
N PHE A 82 3.51 -14.57 -5.09
CA PHE A 82 4.93 -14.83 -5.32
C PHE A 82 5.87 -13.92 -4.52
N VAL A 83 5.43 -12.73 -4.14
CA VAL A 83 6.26 -11.72 -3.48
C VAL A 83 5.88 -11.57 -2.01
N MET A 84 4.61 -11.33 -1.69
CA MET A 84 4.20 -11.10 -0.29
C MET A 84 4.31 -12.36 0.59
N LYS A 85 4.13 -13.56 0.00
CA LYS A 85 4.32 -14.83 0.72
C LYS A 85 5.77 -15.27 0.82
N ASN A 86 6.72 -14.58 0.19
CA ASN A 86 8.12 -14.98 0.22
C ASN A 86 8.80 -14.44 1.48
N PRO A 87 9.16 -15.29 2.47
CA PRO A 87 9.76 -14.83 3.72
C PRO A 87 11.16 -14.23 3.55
N PHE A 88 11.79 -14.42 2.39
CA PHE A 88 13.09 -13.83 2.05
C PHE A 88 12.96 -12.51 1.27
N TYR A 89 11.74 -12.04 1.01
CA TYR A 89 11.53 -10.78 0.31
C TYR A 89 11.61 -9.61 1.29
N GLN A 90 12.60 -8.74 1.07
CA GLN A 90 12.69 -7.46 1.75
C GLN A 90 11.91 -6.43 0.94
N LEU A 91 10.92 -5.80 1.58
CA LEU A 91 10.24 -4.61 1.04
C LEU A 91 11.32 -3.55 0.73
N GLU A 92 11.12 -2.76 -0.32
CA GLU A 92 12.07 -1.75 -0.86
C GLU A 92 13.22 -2.27 -1.75
N MET A 93 13.40 -3.59 -1.88
CA MET A 93 14.32 -4.15 -2.88
C MET A 93 13.61 -4.37 -4.22
N PRO A 94 14.33 -4.32 -5.37
CA PRO A 94 13.73 -4.66 -6.65
C PRO A 94 13.22 -6.11 -6.64
N ILE A 95 12.03 -6.34 -7.24
CA ILE A 95 11.43 -7.67 -7.35
C ILE A 95 12.32 -8.53 -8.25
N ARG A 96 13.07 -9.47 -7.65
CA ARG A 96 13.94 -10.45 -8.36
C ARG A 96 13.34 -11.85 -8.43
N CYS A 97 12.02 -11.96 -8.25
CA CYS A 97 11.33 -13.25 -8.22
C CYS A 97 11.03 -13.71 -9.66
N GLU A 98 11.82 -14.64 -10.20
CA GLU A 98 11.62 -15.19 -11.55
C GLU A 98 10.23 -15.81 -11.75
N ARG A 99 9.62 -16.35 -10.69
CA ARG A 99 8.26 -16.91 -10.73
C ARG A 99 7.22 -15.83 -11.00
N PHE A 100 7.39 -14.65 -10.40
CA PHE A 100 6.54 -13.49 -10.66
C PHE A 100 6.72 -13.02 -12.11
N GLU A 101 7.97 -12.83 -12.55
CA GLU A 101 8.28 -12.38 -13.92
C GLU A 101 7.65 -13.29 -14.98
N ARG A 102 7.85 -14.61 -14.86
CA ARG A 102 7.27 -15.59 -15.79
C ARG A 102 5.74 -15.63 -15.72
N GLY A 103 5.15 -15.45 -14.54
CA GLY A 103 3.71 -15.41 -14.36
C GLY A 103 3.07 -14.21 -15.04
N VAL A 104 3.68 -13.03 -14.86
CA VAL A 104 3.24 -11.78 -15.49
C VAL A 104 3.44 -11.85 -17.00
N GLU A 105 4.60 -12.30 -17.49
CA GLU A 105 4.87 -12.40 -18.92
C GLU A 105 3.83 -13.30 -19.62
N ARG A 106 3.53 -14.47 -19.03
CA ARG A 106 2.52 -15.39 -19.55
C ARG A 106 1.14 -14.76 -19.59
N TRP A 107 0.77 -14.02 -18.54
CA TRP A 107 -0.52 -13.35 -18.45
C TRP A 107 -0.65 -12.24 -19.50
N VAL A 108 0.35 -11.36 -19.60
CA VAL A 108 0.36 -10.25 -20.55
C VAL A 108 0.31 -10.74 -22.00
N LYS A 109 1.06 -11.81 -22.34
CA LYS A 109 0.98 -12.43 -23.67
C LYS A 109 -0.43 -12.92 -24.00
N GLY A 110 -1.13 -13.53 -23.03
CA GLY A 110 -2.51 -13.99 -23.21
C GLY A 110 -3.50 -12.84 -23.40
N VAL A 111 -3.25 -11.69 -22.78
CA VAL A 111 -4.06 -10.47 -22.93
C VAL A 111 -3.84 -9.84 -24.31
N ASN A 112 -2.59 -9.77 -24.79
CA ASN A 112 -2.26 -9.15 -26.07
C ASN A 112 -2.61 -10.00 -27.30
N MET A 113 -2.91 -11.29 -27.09
CA MET A 113 -3.35 -12.21 -28.15
C MET A 113 -4.87 -12.21 -28.37
N ARG A 114 -5.61 -11.44 -27.58
CA ARG A 114 -7.06 -11.28 -27.67
C ARG A 114 -7.40 -9.94 -28.30
#